data_AF-A0A7S4ICG1-F1
#
_entry.id   AF-A0A7S4ICG1-F1
#
_cell.length_a   1.000
_cell.length_b   1.000
_cell.length_c   1.000
_cell.angle_alpha   90.00
_cell.angle_beta   90.00
_cell.angle_gamma   90.00
#
_symmetry.space_group_name_H-M   'P 1'
#
loop_
_entity.id
_entity.type
_entity.pdbx_description
1 polymer ?
#
loop_
_entity_poly.entity_id
_entity_poly.type
_entity_poly.pdbx_seq_one_letter_code
_entity_poly.pdbx_strand_id
1 'polypeptide(L)'
;MLDLNQNFIYTFNLPLRQFALNLLGKSADLVKLVGKVMDEGNLLYLAEEKGSSSLRSIVYFYRMVLEVFFGEYERAAETAELNKNVDKDNMGRFSIVVNHCFYHGLSALILARRQGRSKWEDTISKAMTQMKKWTSANLWNCEHKLALMNAEYAYLEGDINIAIQAYDCAIVSAAKHRFVHEEGLALERAGIFYLETGDNATASRLIHRAHDCYVRWEAHSKAAHVKQHF
;
A
#
# COMPACT_ATOMS: atom_id res chain seq x y z
N MET A 1 -5.77 3.16 33.50
CA MET A 1 -6.92 3.33 32.60
C MET A 1 -6.72 4.67 31.89
N LEU A 2 -6.32 4.66 30.61
CA LEU A 2 -6.01 5.89 29.88
C LEU A 2 -7.34 6.55 29.46
N ASP A 3 -7.62 7.71 30.05
CA ASP A 3 -8.84 8.48 29.81
C ASP A 3 -8.73 9.16 28.42
N LEU A 4 -9.62 8.76 27.50
CA LEU A 4 -9.56 9.16 26.08
C LEU A 4 -9.73 10.66 25.85
N ASN A 5 -10.31 11.39 26.81
CA ASN A 5 -10.57 12.82 26.67
C ASN A 5 -9.34 13.73 26.89
N GLN A 6 -8.24 13.22 27.46
CA GLN A 6 -7.01 14.01 27.62
C GLN A 6 -5.88 13.61 26.64
N ASN A 7 -6.01 12.49 25.91
CA ASN A 7 -4.95 11.96 25.05
C ASN A 7 -5.42 11.46 23.67
N PHE A 8 -6.61 11.84 23.18
CA PHE A 8 -7.12 11.45 21.86
C PHE A 8 -6.09 11.63 20.73
N ILE A 9 -5.49 12.82 20.64
CA ILE A 9 -4.48 13.14 19.62
C ILE A 9 -3.27 12.20 19.75
N TYR A 10 -2.82 11.93 20.96
CA TYR A 10 -1.70 11.03 21.21
C TYR A 10 -2.02 9.61 20.73
N THR A 11 -3.14 9.04 21.17
CA THR A 11 -3.55 7.67 20.82
C THR A 11 -3.72 7.47 19.32
N PHE A 12 -4.34 8.43 18.63
CA PHE A 12 -4.57 8.36 17.18
C PHE A 12 -3.29 8.45 16.34
N ASN A 13 -2.19 8.97 16.92
CA ASN A 13 -0.89 9.07 16.25
C ASN A 13 0.05 7.89 16.56
N LEU A 14 -0.29 7.02 17.51
CA LEU A 14 0.52 5.84 17.82
C LEU A 14 0.72 4.92 16.61
N PRO A 15 -0.32 4.59 15.81
CA PRO A 15 -0.15 3.75 14.63
C PRO A 15 0.82 4.34 13.60
N LEU A 16 0.72 5.65 13.33
CA LEU A 16 1.63 6.34 12.41
C LEU A 16 3.08 6.34 12.95
N ARG A 17 3.27 6.60 14.24
CA ARG A 17 4.61 6.54 14.85
C ARG A 17 5.23 5.16 14.76
N GLN A 18 4.45 4.11 15.04
CA GLN A 18 4.95 2.74 14.94
C GLN A 18 5.23 2.37 13.48
N PHE A 19 4.33 2.73 12.55
CA PHE A 19 4.54 2.58 11.11
C PHE A 19 5.88 3.18 10.64
N ALA A 20 6.19 4.41 11.08
CA ALA A 20 7.48 5.04 10.77
C ALA A 20 8.66 4.27 11.37
N LEU A 21 8.54 3.75 12.60
CA LEU A 21 9.59 2.93 13.21
C LEU A 21 9.78 1.59 12.48
N ASN A 22 8.72 0.97 11.98
CA ASN A 22 8.79 -0.22 11.13
C ASN A 22 9.59 0.07 9.86
N LEU A 23 9.29 1.15 9.15
CA LEU A 23 10.00 1.56 7.93
C LEU A 23 11.47 1.96 8.20
N LEU A 24 11.74 2.59 9.34
CA LEU A 24 13.10 2.97 9.76
C LEU A 24 13.96 1.77 10.20
N GLY A 25 13.42 0.54 10.23
CA GLY A 25 14.13 -0.63 10.74
C GLY A 25 14.33 -0.62 12.26
N LYS A 26 13.48 0.11 12.99
CA LYS A 26 13.47 0.23 14.47
C LYS A 26 12.38 -0.63 15.11
N SER A 27 11.82 -1.56 14.35
CA SER A 27 10.86 -2.58 14.78
C SER A 27 11.41 -3.96 14.47
N ALA A 28 11.15 -4.94 15.33
CA ALA A 28 11.55 -6.33 15.10
C ALA A 28 10.68 -7.00 14.03
N ASP A 29 9.38 -6.67 13.99
CA ASP A 29 8.45 -7.11 12.94
C ASP A 29 8.34 -6.00 11.88
N LEU A 30 8.43 -6.39 10.60
CA LEU A 30 8.37 -5.47 9.46
C LEU A 30 6.94 -5.02 9.14
N VAL A 31 5.96 -5.89 9.36
CA VAL A 31 4.60 -5.76 8.82
C VAL A 31 3.52 -5.63 9.88
N LYS A 32 3.76 -6.12 11.11
CA LYS A 32 2.89 -5.87 12.25
C LYS A 32 3.29 -4.59 12.95
N LEU A 33 2.31 -3.81 13.37
CA LEU A 33 2.54 -2.62 14.18
C LEU A 33 2.75 -3.06 15.64
N VAL A 34 3.92 -3.60 15.95
CA VAL A 34 4.31 -4.00 17.30
C VAL A 34 5.70 -3.51 17.56
N GLY A 35 5.88 -2.70 18.60
CA GLY A 35 7.20 -2.21 18.96
C GLY A 35 7.18 -1.22 20.10
N LYS A 36 8.21 -0.36 20.10
CA LYS A 36 8.53 0.53 21.23
C LYS A 36 7.39 1.46 21.63
N VAL A 37 6.55 1.89 20.69
CA VAL A 37 5.53 2.92 20.95
C VAL A 37 4.12 2.36 21.10
N MET A 38 3.84 1.19 20.52
CA MET A 38 2.52 0.55 20.62
C MET A 38 2.54 -0.92 20.19
N ASP A 39 1.50 -1.64 20.61
CA ASP A 39 1.13 -2.99 20.15
C ASP A 39 -0.27 -2.93 19.53
N GLU A 40 -0.41 -3.42 18.30
CA GLU A 40 -1.66 -3.32 17.55
C GLU A 40 -2.81 -4.09 18.19
N GLY A 41 -2.55 -5.22 18.85
CA GLY A 41 -3.56 -5.98 19.58
C GLY A 41 -4.15 -5.17 20.72
N ASN A 42 -3.30 -4.46 21.47
CA ASN A 42 -3.74 -3.58 22.56
C ASN A 42 -4.58 -2.40 22.04
N LEU A 43 -4.19 -1.77 20.93
CA LEU A 43 -4.95 -0.67 20.35
C LEU A 43 -6.28 -1.14 19.72
N LEU A 44 -6.30 -2.32 19.10
CA LEU A 44 -7.53 -2.91 18.56
C LEU A 44 -8.49 -3.29 19.69
N TYR A 45 -7.99 -3.87 20.79
CA TYR A 45 -8.78 -4.14 21.98
C TYR A 45 -9.37 -2.86 22.56
N LEU A 46 -8.57 -1.81 22.70
CA LEU A 46 -9.02 -0.50 23.17
C LEU A 46 -10.09 0.10 22.23
N ALA A 47 -9.89 -0.01 20.92
CA ALA A 47 -10.85 0.47 19.94
C ALA A 47 -12.20 -0.24 20.08
N GLU A 48 -12.20 -1.55 20.34
CA GLU A 48 -13.42 -2.33 20.57
C GLU A 48 -14.09 -1.96 21.89
N GLU A 49 -13.34 -1.91 22.99
CA GLU A 49 -13.84 -1.53 24.33
C GLU A 49 -14.54 -0.17 24.31
N LYS A 50 -14.08 0.74 23.45
CA LYS A 50 -14.56 2.11 23.33
C LYS A 50 -15.51 2.34 22.16
N GLY A 51 -15.82 1.30 21.37
CA GLY A 51 -16.63 1.42 20.15
C GLY A 51 -16.04 2.38 19.10
N SER A 52 -14.72 2.58 19.10
CA SER A 52 -14.03 3.54 18.22
C SER A 52 -13.64 2.88 16.89
N SER A 53 -14.57 2.88 15.92
CA SER A 53 -14.30 2.31 14.60
C SER A 53 -13.19 3.06 13.85
N SER A 54 -13.05 4.37 14.06
CA SER A 54 -12.01 5.20 13.45
C SER A 54 -10.60 4.88 13.95
N LEU A 55 -10.43 4.56 15.24
CA LEU A 55 -9.14 4.12 15.78
C LEU A 55 -8.75 2.76 15.20
N ARG A 56 -9.69 1.81 15.20
CA ARG A 56 -9.51 0.49 14.58
C ARG A 56 -9.10 0.62 13.11
N SER A 57 -9.78 1.49 12.37
CA SER A 57 -9.53 1.70 10.95
C SER A 57 -8.14 2.25 10.66
N ILE A 58 -7.61 3.15 11.50
CA ILE A 58 -6.24 3.65 11.35
C ILE A 58 -5.20 2.55 11.58
N VAL A 59 -5.40 1.68 12.59
CA VAL A 59 -4.49 0.56 12.84
C VAL A 59 -4.42 -0.35 11.62
N TYR A 60 -5.58 -0.76 11.10
CA TYR A 60 -5.63 -1.61 9.91
C TYR A 60 -5.08 -0.92 8.67
N PHE A 61 -5.31 0.39 8.49
CA PHE A 61 -4.74 1.14 7.39
C PHE A 61 -3.21 1.05 7.37
N TYR A 62 -2.53 1.41 8.46
CA TYR A 62 -1.06 1.38 8.48
C TYR A 62 -0.49 -0.04 8.41
N ARG A 63 -1.16 -1.04 8.99
CA ARG A 63 -0.78 -2.45 8.84
C ARG A 63 -0.81 -2.87 7.36
N MET A 64 -1.93 -2.62 6.69
CA MET A 64 -2.10 -2.95 5.27
C MET A 64 -1.06 -2.26 4.38
N VAL A 65 -0.72 -0.99 4.67
CA VAL A 65 0.35 -0.31 3.93
C VAL A 65 1.67 -1.06 4.08
N LEU A 66 2.08 -1.44 5.30
CA LEU A 66 3.29 -2.25 5.49
C LEU A 66 3.19 -3.57 4.72
N GLU A 67 2.08 -4.29 4.86
CA GLU A 67 1.87 -5.57 4.17
C GLU A 67 2.04 -5.45 2.65
N VAL A 68 1.48 -4.41 2.01
CA VAL A 68 1.68 -4.17 0.58
C VAL A 68 3.14 -3.86 0.25
N PHE A 69 3.78 -2.95 0.99
CA PHE A 69 5.16 -2.58 0.72
C PHE A 69 6.11 -3.76 0.91
N PHE A 70 5.85 -4.67 1.84
CA PHE A 70 6.67 -5.87 2.05
C PHE A 70 6.23 -7.09 1.23
N GLY A 71 5.26 -6.93 0.32
CA GLY A 71 4.84 -8.00 -0.61
C GLY A 71 3.92 -9.06 -0.01
N GLU A 72 3.39 -8.83 1.19
CA GLU A 72 2.44 -9.68 1.90
C GLU A 72 1.00 -9.42 1.41
N TYR A 73 0.76 -9.59 0.11
CA TYR A 73 -0.49 -9.17 -0.54
C TYR A 73 -1.72 -9.93 -0.03
N GLU A 74 -1.59 -11.22 0.28
CA GLU A 74 -2.65 -12.03 0.89
C GLU A 74 -3.14 -11.41 2.21
N ARG A 75 -2.18 -11.07 3.09
CA ARG A 75 -2.48 -10.42 4.37
C ARG A 75 -3.02 -9.02 4.19
N ALA A 76 -2.47 -8.25 3.24
CA ALA A 76 -2.98 -6.92 2.94
C ALA A 76 -4.45 -6.95 2.52
N ALA A 77 -4.86 -7.94 1.73
CA ALA A 77 -6.26 -8.11 1.33
C ALA A 77 -7.16 -8.49 2.52
N GLU A 78 -6.71 -9.40 3.40
CA GLU A 78 -7.42 -9.73 4.63
C GLU A 78 -7.59 -8.51 5.55
N THR A 79 -6.51 -7.75 5.76
CA THR A 79 -6.53 -6.50 6.54
C THR A 79 -7.46 -5.46 5.90
N ALA A 80 -7.50 -5.38 4.57
CA ALA A 80 -8.40 -4.49 3.86
C ALA A 80 -9.88 -4.85 4.10
N GLU A 81 -10.22 -6.14 4.12
CA GLU A 81 -11.57 -6.63 4.42
C GLU A 81 -11.99 -6.38 5.88
N LEU A 82 -11.06 -6.51 6.83
CA LEU A 82 -11.28 -6.09 8.21
C LEU A 82 -11.56 -4.58 8.32
N ASN A 83 -11.11 -3.80 7.33
CA ASN A 83 -11.29 -2.36 7.24
C ASN A 83 -12.26 -1.92 6.13
N LYS A 84 -13.21 -2.78 5.71
CA LYS A 84 -14.12 -2.51 4.57
C LYS A 84 -15.02 -1.28 4.71
N ASN A 85 -15.24 -0.78 5.93
CA ASN A 85 -16.04 0.43 6.20
C ASN A 85 -15.19 1.70 6.28
N VAL A 86 -13.96 1.69 5.73
CA VAL A 86 -12.98 2.78 5.80
C VAL A 86 -13.58 4.16 5.48
N ASP A 87 -14.48 4.26 4.50
CA ASP A 87 -15.14 5.50 4.10
C ASP A 87 -15.95 6.14 5.23
N LYS A 88 -16.72 5.31 5.95
CA LYS A 88 -17.55 5.74 7.07
C LYS A 88 -16.68 5.98 8.31
N ASP A 89 -15.73 5.09 8.55
CA ASP A 89 -14.87 5.10 9.74
C ASP A 89 -13.82 6.23 9.70
N ASN A 90 -13.56 6.82 8.53
CA ASN A 90 -12.62 7.91 8.34
C ASN A 90 -13.23 9.11 7.62
N MET A 91 -14.49 9.43 7.93
CA MET A 91 -15.13 10.64 7.41
C MET A 91 -14.24 11.87 7.67
N GLY A 92 -13.86 12.56 6.59
CA GLY A 92 -12.93 13.70 6.64
C GLY A 92 -11.44 13.38 6.47
N ARG A 93 -11.02 12.11 6.43
CA ARG A 93 -9.63 11.69 6.14
C ARG A 93 -9.54 11.00 4.78
N PHE A 94 -9.83 11.77 3.74
CA PHE A 94 -9.92 11.29 2.37
C PHE A 94 -8.65 10.59 1.87
N SER A 95 -7.47 10.97 2.36
CA SER A 95 -6.21 10.29 2.02
C SER A 95 -6.19 8.83 2.45
N ILE A 96 -6.74 8.47 3.62
CA ILE A 96 -6.82 7.08 4.09
C ILE A 96 -7.73 6.26 3.17
N VAL A 97 -8.88 6.83 2.81
CA VAL A 97 -9.87 6.21 1.91
C VAL A 97 -9.27 5.90 0.53
N VAL A 98 -8.63 6.90 -0.09
CA VAL A 98 -8.02 6.74 -1.42
C VAL A 98 -6.91 5.70 -1.38
N ASN A 99 -6.02 5.78 -0.39
CA ASN A 99 -4.93 4.84 -0.27
C ASN A 99 -5.41 3.42 0.07
N HIS A 100 -6.47 3.27 0.88
CA HIS A 100 -7.05 1.96 1.15
C HIS A 100 -7.59 1.31 -0.11
N CYS A 101 -8.39 2.04 -0.89
CA CYS A 101 -8.92 1.55 -2.15
C CYS A 101 -7.79 1.15 -3.13
N PHE A 102 -6.75 1.98 -3.25
CA PHE A 102 -5.59 1.70 -4.08
C PHE A 102 -4.83 0.44 -3.64
N TYR A 103 -4.43 0.35 -2.37
CA TYR A 103 -3.64 -0.77 -1.86
C TYR A 103 -4.42 -2.08 -1.86
N HIS A 104 -5.73 -2.03 -1.56
CA HIS A 104 -6.58 -3.21 -1.66
C HIS A 104 -6.74 -3.67 -3.12
N GLY A 105 -7.01 -2.76 -4.05
CA GLY A 105 -7.13 -3.07 -5.46
C GLY A 105 -5.84 -3.61 -6.08
N LEU A 106 -4.69 -3.03 -5.70
CA LEU A 106 -3.38 -3.50 -6.13
C LEU A 106 -3.09 -4.92 -5.64
N SER A 107 -3.34 -5.20 -4.34
CA SER A 107 -3.22 -6.56 -3.80
C SER A 107 -4.13 -7.54 -4.54
N ALA A 108 -5.39 -7.17 -4.78
CA ALA A 108 -6.35 -8.02 -5.49
C ALA A 108 -5.89 -8.35 -6.93
N LEU A 109 -5.34 -7.38 -7.66
CA LEU A 109 -4.76 -7.59 -9.00
C LEU A 109 -3.61 -8.61 -8.97
N ILE A 110 -2.69 -8.47 -8.03
CA ILE A 110 -1.53 -9.36 -7.89
C ILE A 110 -1.99 -10.77 -7.50
N LEU A 111 -2.94 -10.88 -6.56
CA LEU A 111 -3.48 -12.15 -6.11
C LEU A 111 -4.33 -12.84 -7.18
N ALA A 112 -5.08 -12.10 -8.00
CA ALA A 112 -5.80 -12.64 -9.15
C ALA A 112 -4.89 -13.37 -10.12
N ARG A 113 -3.70 -12.82 -10.37
CA ARG A 113 -2.69 -13.44 -11.24
C ARG A 113 -2.08 -14.70 -10.63
N ARG A 114 -1.85 -14.71 -9.31
CA ARG A 114 -1.20 -15.83 -8.60
C ARG A 114 -2.15 -16.98 -8.26
N GLN A 115 -3.39 -16.67 -7.90
CA GLN A 115 -4.33 -17.61 -7.28
C GLN A 115 -5.61 -17.81 -8.09
N GLY A 116 -5.81 -17.03 -9.15
CA GLY A 116 -6.99 -17.05 -9.98
C GLY A 116 -7.91 -15.84 -9.78
N ARG A 117 -8.48 -15.37 -10.89
CA ARG A 117 -9.22 -14.11 -11.01
C ARG A 117 -10.57 -14.08 -10.29
N SER A 118 -11.28 -15.21 -10.27
CA SER A 118 -12.68 -15.30 -9.80
C SER A 118 -12.90 -14.74 -8.40
N LYS A 119 -11.99 -14.99 -7.45
CA LYS A 119 -12.07 -14.50 -6.06
C LYS A 119 -11.95 -12.99 -5.95
N TRP A 120 -11.21 -12.35 -6.86
CA TRP A 120 -10.76 -10.96 -6.73
C TRP A 120 -11.47 -10.01 -7.69
N GLU A 121 -12.29 -10.52 -8.61
CA GLU A 121 -12.92 -9.74 -9.69
C GLU A 121 -13.74 -8.55 -9.18
N ASP A 122 -14.57 -8.78 -8.16
CA ASP A 122 -15.41 -7.73 -7.58
C ASP A 122 -14.56 -6.63 -6.92
N THR A 123 -13.53 -7.01 -6.16
CA THR A 123 -12.58 -6.07 -5.55
C THR A 123 -11.84 -5.24 -6.60
N ILE A 124 -11.33 -5.90 -7.65
CA ILE A 124 -10.63 -5.25 -8.76
C ILE A 124 -11.57 -4.25 -9.45
N SER A 125 -12.77 -4.69 -9.82
CA SER A 125 -13.75 -3.86 -10.52
C SER A 125 -14.15 -2.62 -9.71
N LYS A 126 -14.45 -2.80 -8.42
CA LYS A 126 -14.79 -1.69 -7.51
C LYS A 126 -13.63 -0.71 -7.37
N ALA A 127 -12.43 -1.21 -7.09
CA ALA A 127 -11.26 -0.37 -6.89
C ALA A 127 -10.89 0.41 -8.17
N MET A 128 -10.87 -0.25 -9.32
CA MET A 128 -10.61 0.38 -10.61
C MET A 128 -11.63 1.45 -10.96
N THR A 129 -12.93 1.16 -10.75
CA THR A 129 -14.01 2.13 -11.00
C THR A 129 -13.87 3.35 -10.11
N GLN A 130 -13.60 3.15 -8.81
CA GLN A 130 -13.46 4.23 -7.85
C GLN A 130 -12.21 5.08 -8.11
N MET A 131 -11.07 4.46 -8.43
CA MET A 131 -9.83 5.15 -8.78
C MET A 131 -9.97 5.94 -10.09
N LYS A 132 -10.66 5.41 -11.10
CA LYS A 132 -11.01 6.15 -12.33
C LYS A 132 -11.84 7.39 -12.01
N LYS A 133 -12.90 7.23 -11.21
CA LYS A 133 -13.75 8.35 -10.78
C LYS A 133 -12.94 9.46 -10.09
N TRP A 134 -12.05 9.10 -9.17
CA TRP A 134 -11.20 10.08 -8.48
C TRP A 134 -10.20 10.75 -9.42
N THR A 135 -9.58 10.01 -10.33
CA THR A 135 -8.66 10.57 -11.32
C THR A 135 -9.38 11.54 -12.27
N SER A 136 -10.58 11.21 -12.74
CA SER A 136 -11.41 12.09 -13.57
C SER A 136 -11.87 13.37 -12.85
N ALA A 137 -11.95 13.34 -11.52
CA ALA A 137 -12.20 14.52 -10.70
C ALA A 137 -10.93 15.40 -10.50
N ASN A 138 -9.86 15.15 -11.27
CA ASN A 138 -8.57 15.84 -11.20
C ASN A 138 -7.89 15.76 -9.83
N LEU A 139 -8.09 14.65 -9.12
CA LEU A 139 -7.27 14.33 -7.95
C LEU A 139 -5.88 13.93 -8.44
N TRP A 140 -5.00 14.92 -8.56
CA TRP A 140 -3.62 14.77 -9.04
C TRP A 140 -2.83 13.69 -8.28
N ASN A 141 -3.21 13.41 -7.03
CA ASN A 141 -2.62 12.34 -6.21
C ASN A 141 -3.10 10.92 -6.55
N CYS A 142 -3.98 10.75 -7.54
CA CYS A 142 -4.54 9.45 -7.94
C CYS A 142 -4.02 8.94 -9.30
N GLU A 143 -3.40 9.80 -10.12
CA GLU A 143 -3.01 9.48 -11.49
C GLU A 143 -2.02 8.31 -11.55
N HIS A 144 -0.92 8.39 -10.82
CA HIS A 144 0.11 7.36 -10.79
C HIS A 144 -0.38 6.05 -10.15
N LYS A 145 -1.31 6.14 -9.20
CA LYS A 145 -1.96 4.97 -8.58
C LYS A 145 -2.80 4.21 -9.61
N LEU A 146 -3.66 4.93 -10.33
CA LEU A 146 -4.48 4.33 -11.38
C LEU A 146 -3.61 3.78 -12.52
N ALA A 147 -2.54 4.48 -12.90
CA ALA A 147 -1.59 3.99 -13.90
C ALA A 147 -0.94 2.66 -13.46
N LEU A 148 -0.52 2.56 -12.19
CA LEU A 148 0.05 1.31 -11.67
C LEU A 148 -0.98 0.17 -11.65
N MET A 149 -2.21 0.45 -11.24
CA MET A 149 -3.29 -0.55 -11.28
C MET A 149 -3.62 -0.97 -12.71
N ASN A 150 -3.63 -0.05 -13.67
CA ASN A 150 -3.80 -0.37 -15.09
C ASN A 150 -2.65 -1.25 -15.61
N ALA A 151 -1.42 -1.04 -15.14
CA ALA A 151 -0.28 -1.86 -15.54
C ALA A 151 -0.42 -3.31 -15.07
N GLU A 152 -0.76 -3.51 -13.79
CA GLU A 152 -1.00 -4.83 -13.22
C GLU A 152 -2.25 -5.50 -13.81
N TYR A 153 -3.30 -4.73 -14.12
CA TYR A 153 -4.47 -5.24 -14.82
C TYR A 153 -4.14 -5.68 -16.25
N ALA A 154 -3.44 -4.86 -17.03
CA ALA A 154 -3.00 -5.24 -18.37
C ALA A 154 -2.11 -6.49 -18.34
N TYR A 155 -1.25 -6.61 -17.33
CA TYR A 155 -0.44 -7.79 -17.15
C TYR A 155 -1.27 -9.04 -16.81
N LEU A 156 -2.28 -8.90 -15.94
CA LEU A 156 -3.25 -9.96 -15.66
C LEU A 156 -3.98 -10.44 -16.92
N GLU A 157 -4.32 -9.53 -17.83
CA GLU A 157 -4.99 -9.87 -19.10
C GLU A 157 -4.02 -10.42 -20.18
N GLY A 158 -2.70 -10.39 -19.93
CA GLY A 158 -1.69 -10.82 -20.89
C GLY A 158 -1.29 -9.74 -21.91
N ASP A 159 -1.76 -8.50 -21.77
CA ASP A 159 -1.46 -7.38 -22.65
C ASP A 159 -0.11 -6.72 -22.29
N ILE A 160 0.99 -7.42 -22.57
CA ILE A 160 2.36 -7.04 -22.19
C ILE A 160 2.73 -5.61 -22.62
N ASN A 161 2.40 -5.21 -23.85
CA ASN A 161 2.74 -3.87 -24.36
C ASN A 161 2.00 -2.76 -23.60
N ILE A 162 0.73 -2.98 -23.24
CA ILE A 162 -0.06 -2.02 -22.47
C ILE A 162 0.47 -1.95 -21.04
N ALA A 163 0.84 -3.10 -20.45
CA ALA A 163 1.44 -3.15 -19.13
C ALA A 163 2.73 -2.31 -19.04
N ILE A 164 3.63 -2.46 -20.02
CA ILE A 164 4.88 -1.68 -20.10
C ILE A 164 4.60 -0.17 -20.11
N GLN A 165 3.73 0.29 -21.01
CA GLN A 165 3.38 1.71 -21.12
C GLN A 165 2.75 2.25 -19.83
N ALA A 166 1.89 1.45 -19.19
CA ALA A 166 1.23 1.83 -17.96
C ALA A 166 2.20 1.88 -16.76
N TYR A 167 3.19 0.97 -16.67
CA TYR A 167 4.25 1.04 -15.67
C TYR A 167 5.09 2.31 -15.83
N ASP A 168 5.49 2.65 -17.06
CA ASP A 168 6.24 3.88 -17.34
C ASP A 168 5.44 5.12 -16.93
N CYS A 169 4.15 5.17 -17.26
CA CYS A 169 3.25 6.23 -16.82
C CYS A 169 3.16 6.34 -15.30
N ALA A 170 3.04 5.21 -14.59
CA ALA A 170 2.99 5.19 -13.13
C ALA A 170 4.27 5.76 -12.50
N ILE A 171 5.43 5.33 -12.98
CA ILE A 171 6.74 5.76 -12.49
C ILE A 171 6.94 7.26 -12.75
N VAL A 172 6.71 7.72 -13.98
CA VAL A 172 6.90 9.13 -14.37
C VAL A 172 5.94 10.05 -13.61
N SER A 173 4.67 9.65 -13.49
CA SER A 173 3.65 10.46 -12.81
C SER A 173 3.92 10.53 -11.29
N ALA A 174 4.32 9.42 -10.65
CA ALA A 174 4.68 9.41 -9.23
C ALA A 174 5.89 10.31 -8.94
N ALA A 175 6.92 10.24 -9.80
CA ALA A 175 8.12 11.09 -9.69
C ALA A 175 7.77 12.57 -9.88
N LYS A 176 6.98 12.90 -10.91
CA LYS A 176 6.51 14.27 -11.20
C LYS A 176 5.76 14.87 -10.01
N HIS A 177 4.92 14.07 -9.36
CA HIS A 177 4.14 14.47 -8.19
C HIS A 177 4.87 14.31 -6.85
N ARG A 178 6.14 13.89 -6.87
CA ARG A 178 7.02 13.72 -5.70
C ARG A 178 6.53 12.69 -4.67
N PHE A 179 5.76 11.69 -5.11
CA PHE A 179 5.38 10.56 -4.27
C PHE A 179 6.49 9.49 -4.28
N VAL A 180 7.62 9.79 -3.64
CA VAL A 180 8.83 8.94 -3.67
C VAL A 180 8.57 7.47 -3.26
N HIS A 181 7.67 7.24 -2.31
CA HIS A 181 7.31 5.89 -1.86
C HIS A 181 6.53 5.11 -2.90
N GLU A 182 5.66 5.79 -3.66
CA GLU A 182 4.86 5.15 -4.71
C GLU A 182 5.57 5.11 -6.05
N GLU A 183 6.54 6.01 -6.29
CA GLU A 183 7.56 5.83 -7.34
C GLU A 183 8.35 4.55 -7.07
N GLY A 184 8.83 4.37 -5.84
CA GLY A 184 9.52 3.15 -5.40
C GLY A 184 8.67 1.90 -5.61
N LEU A 185 7.39 1.94 -5.19
CA LEU A 185 6.46 0.82 -5.37
C LEU A 185 6.23 0.52 -6.87
N ALA A 186 5.99 1.54 -7.70
CA ALA A 186 5.80 1.34 -9.14
C ALA A 186 7.05 0.77 -9.82
N LEU A 187 8.24 1.25 -9.45
CA LEU A 187 9.53 0.72 -9.93
C LEU A 187 9.73 -0.74 -9.52
N GLU A 188 9.40 -1.08 -8.27
CA GLU A 188 9.52 -2.44 -7.77
C GLU A 188 8.56 -3.39 -8.51
N ARG A 189 7.30 -2.99 -8.67
CA ARG A 189 6.30 -3.77 -9.42
C ARG A 189 6.69 -3.96 -10.88
N ALA A 190 7.15 -2.91 -11.54
CA ALA A 190 7.69 -3.00 -12.90
C ALA A 190 8.91 -3.92 -12.98
N GLY A 191 9.83 -3.83 -12.00
CA GLY A 191 11.00 -4.71 -11.92
C GLY A 191 10.61 -6.19 -11.81
N ILE A 192 9.65 -6.51 -10.94
CA ILE A 192 9.10 -7.87 -10.79
C ILE A 192 8.45 -8.34 -12.09
N PHE A 193 7.67 -7.50 -12.77
CA PHE A 193 7.10 -7.82 -14.08
C PHE A 193 8.17 -8.18 -15.11
N TYR A 194 9.28 -7.44 -15.16
CA TYR A 194 10.38 -7.75 -16.09
C TYR A 194 11.15 -9.02 -15.70
N LEU A 195 11.26 -9.36 -14.41
CA LEU A 195 11.80 -10.65 -13.97
C LEU A 195 10.91 -11.80 -14.47
N GLU A 196 9.60 -11.67 -14.26
CA GLU A 196 8.62 -12.71 -14.61
C GLU A 196 8.45 -12.86 -16.13
N THR A 197 8.80 -11.83 -16.92
CA THR A 197 8.78 -11.87 -18.40
C THR A 197 10.16 -12.13 -19.03
N GLY A 198 11.22 -12.26 -18.21
CA GLY A 198 12.54 -12.73 -18.64
C GLY A 198 13.59 -11.66 -19.00
N ASP A 199 13.27 -10.36 -18.87
CA ASP A 199 14.25 -9.27 -19.05
C ASP A 199 14.92 -8.90 -17.72
N ASN A 200 15.86 -9.75 -17.30
CA ASN A 200 16.61 -9.58 -16.05
C ASN A 200 17.42 -8.28 -15.99
N ALA A 201 17.87 -7.76 -17.15
CA ALA A 201 18.67 -6.54 -17.20
C ALA A 201 17.83 -5.30 -16.90
N THR A 202 16.64 -5.21 -17.48
CA THR A 202 15.68 -4.14 -17.16
C THR A 202 15.14 -4.27 -15.75
N ALA A 203 14.81 -5.49 -15.33
CA ALA A 203 14.39 -5.77 -13.96
C ALA A 203 15.40 -5.24 -12.93
N SER A 204 16.68 -5.66 -13.03
CA SER A 204 17.72 -5.24 -12.10
C SER A 204 17.84 -3.71 -12.03
N ARG A 205 17.81 -3.01 -13.17
CA ARG A 205 17.86 -1.55 -13.21
C ARG A 205 16.68 -0.90 -12.48
N LEU A 206 15.46 -1.43 -12.65
CA LEU A 206 14.26 -0.90 -11.99
C LEU A 206 14.26 -1.17 -10.49
N ILE A 207 14.65 -2.37 -10.07
CA ILE A 207 14.80 -2.73 -8.65
C ILE A 207 15.83 -1.85 -7.94
N HIS A 208 16.97 -1.56 -8.56
CA HIS A 208 17.96 -0.63 -7.98
C HIS A 208 17.37 0.78 -7.81
N ARG A 209 16.60 1.28 -8.79
CA ARG A 209 15.92 2.57 -8.65
C ARG A 209 14.84 2.55 -7.58
N ALA A 210 14.13 1.43 -7.41
CA ALA A 210 13.16 1.26 -6.33
C ALA A 210 13.84 1.32 -4.96
N HIS A 211 14.97 0.62 -4.79
CA HIS A 211 15.81 0.72 -3.60
C HIS A 211 16.20 2.18 -3.30
N ASP A 212 16.67 2.93 -4.30
CA ASP A 212 17.06 4.34 -4.11
C ASP A 212 15.87 5.22 -3.68
N CYS A 213 14.67 4.95 -4.20
CA CYS A 213 13.45 5.62 -3.74
C CYS A 213 13.18 5.33 -2.25
N TYR A 214 13.32 4.07 -1.82
CA TYR A 214 13.12 3.70 -0.43
C TYR A 214 14.18 4.27 0.51
N VAL A 215 15.43 4.40 0.06
CA VAL A 215 16.49 5.12 0.79
C VAL A 215 16.14 6.61 0.92
N ARG A 216 15.73 7.27 -0.17
CA ARG A 216 15.30 8.69 -0.13
C ARG A 216 14.06 8.91 0.74
N TRP A 217 13.20 7.91 0.85
CA TRP A 217 12.04 7.92 1.73
C TRP A 217 12.37 7.57 3.19
N GLU A 218 13.64 7.24 3.49
CA GLU A 218 14.11 6.76 4.81
C GLU A 218 13.45 5.46 5.28
N ALA A 219 12.84 4.70 4.37
CA ALA A 219 12.30 3.38 4.62
C ALA A 219 13.42 2.32 4.57
N HIS A 220 14.39 2.44 5.48
CA HIS A 220 15.59 1.60 5.56
C HIS A 220 15.29 0.11 5.58
N SER A 221 14.26 -0.33 6.30
CA SER A 221 13.88 -1.74 6.33
C SER A 221 13.33 -2.21 4.98
N LYS A 222 12.55 -1.36 4.30
CA LYS A 222 12.05 -1.66 2.95
C LYS A 222 13.17 -1.65 1.91
N ALA A 223 14.11 -0.70 1.98
CA ALA A 223 15.28 -0.68 1.12
C ALA A 223 16.13 -1.95 1.30
N ALA A 224 16.41 -2.35 2.54
CA ALA A 224 17.11 -3.60 2.84
C ALA A 224 16.35 -4.83 2.34
N HIS A 225 15.03 -4.87 2.51
CA HIS A 225 14.20 -5.96 2.03
C HIS A 225 14.30 -6.15 0.52
N VAL A 226 14.21 -5.07 -0.26
CA VAL A 226 14.33 -5.15 -1.73
C VAL A 226 15.69 -5.70 -2.14
N LYS A 227 16.77 -5.21 -1.52
CA LYS A 227 18.14 -5.67 -1.81
C LYS A 227 18.38 -7.15 -1.46
N GLN A 228 17.61 -7.71 -0.52
CA GLN A 228 17.77 -9.10 -0.09
C GLN A 228 16.97 -10.08 -0.97
N HIS A 229 15.88 -9.64 -1.59
CA HIS A 229 14.95 -10.50 -2.32
C HIS A 229 15.15 -10.47 -3.84
N PHE A 230 15.91 -9.52 -4.37
CA PHE A 230 16.16 -9.30 -5.79
C PHE A 230 17.63 -8.92 -6.03
#